data_AF-A0A1F2H8K3-F1
#
_entry.id   AF-A0A1F2H8K3-F1
#
_cell.length_a   1.000
_cell.length_b   1.000
_cell.length_c   1.000
_cell.angle_alpha   90.00
_cell.angle_beta   90.00
_cell.angle_gamma   90.00
#
_symmetry.space_group_name_H-M   'P 1'
#
loop_
_entity.id
_entity.type
_entity.pdbx_description
1 polymer ?
#
loop_
_entity_poly.entity_id
_entity_poly.type
_entity_poly.pdbx_seq_one_letter_code
_entity_poly.pdbx_strand_id
1 'polypeptide(L)'
;MATDNDIILFAENLADAGVGTDADGSWGTQCVDLPNSISINFFGRALWGNAIDLLNSAAAAGYEVEYNQEGNLDSRPRRGAVFVMDTTYIAGHSYGHTGLVIEDSDGYTMRTIEQNIDGNADSLYVGGPARYNTRNFDGIVGWFYFPTDNQSQSPAPTPTPFDGIITINEETGTFTVEVSALNVRAGAGLGAEIVAVYGAGETINYDGWCDVDGYIWISYIGGSGNRRYVAVGQSENGRRVTSFGSFA
;
A
#
# COMPACT_ATOMS: atom_id res chain seq x y z
N MET A 1 -10.37 7.76 9.94
CA MET A 1 -8.87 7.73 10.00
C MET A 1 -8.40 6.76 8.93
N ALA A 2 -7.13 6.76 8.53
CA ALA A 2 -6.62 5.68 7.68
C ALA A 2 -6.71 4.34 8.43
N THR A 3 -7.07 3.27 7.73
CA THR A 3 -7.22 1.89 8.20
C THR A 3 -6.07 1.03 7.65
N ASP A 4 -5.92 -0.20 8.16
CA ASP A 4 -4.95 -1.16 7.59
C ASP A 4 -5.27 -1.50 6.12
N ASN A 5 -6.54 -1.49 5.74
CA ASN A 5 -6.94 -1.75 4.36
C ASN A 5 -6.46 -0.67 3.40
N ASP A 6 -6.37 0.59 3.84
CA ASP A 6 -5.94 1.67 2.96
C ASP A 6 -4.47 1.58 2.62
N ILE A 7 -3.65 1.32 3.64
CA ILE A 7 -2.21 1.22 3.47
C ILE A 7 -1.83 -0.06 2.70
N ILE A 8 -2.59 -1.15 2.89
CA ILE A 8 -2.41 -2.40 2.15
C ILE A 8 -2.88 -2.25 0.71
N LEU A 9 -4.06 -1.66 0.48
CA LEU A 9 -4.55 -1.41 -0.86
C LEU A 9 -3.61 -0.49 -1.66
N PHE A 10 -3.02 0.51 -1.02
CA PHE A 10 -1.98 1.33 -1.65
C PHE A 10 -0.80 0.47 -2.11
N ALA A 11 -0.28 -0.40 -1.25
CA ALA A 11 0.82 -1.29 -1.59
C ALA A 11 0.45 -2.33 -2.66
N GLU A 12 -0.74 -2.92 -2.58
CA GLU A 12 -1.30 -3.84 -3.58
C GLU A 12 -1.42 -3.16 -4.94
N ASN A 13 -1.93 -1.91 -4.98
CA ASN A 13 -2.03 -1.16 -6.23
C ASN A 13 -0.67 -0.95 -6.91
N LEU A 14 0.38 -0.67 -6.14
CA LEU A 14 1.74 -0.57 -6.68
C LEU A 14 2.23 -1.92 -7.22
N ALA A 15 2.06 -2.99 -6.44
CA ALA A 15 2.53 -4.32 -6.78
C ALA A 15 1.83 -4.90 -8.01
N ASP A 16 0.51 -4.77 -8.08
CA ASP A 16 -0.32 -5.24 -9.19
C ASP A 16 -0.03 -4.46 -10.49
N ALA A 17 0.23 -3.16 -10.37
CA ALA A 17 0.66 -2.31 -11.47
C ALA A 17 2.10 -2.61 -11.94
N GLY A 18 2.87 -3.34 -11.13
CA GLY A 18 4.29 -3.59 -11.39
C GLY A 18 5.15 -2.33 -11.30
N VAL A 19 4.73 -1.34 -10.51
CA VAL A 19 5.45 -0.08 -10.28
C VAL A 19 5.87 0.05 -8.82
N GLY A 20 6.67 1.06 -8.50
CA GLY A 20 6.99 1.44 -7.12
C GLY A 20 6.66 2.90 -6.86
N THR A 21 6.84 3.31 -5.62
CA THR A 21 6.75 4.68 -5.15
C THR A 21 8.14 5.16 -4.73
N ASP A 22 8.41 6.45 -4.95
CA ASP A 22 9.65 7.15 -4.64
C ASP A 22 9.25 8.34 -3.75
N ALA A 23 9.48 8.21 -2.44
CA ALA A 23 8.93 9.10 -1.44
C ALA A 23 9.74 10.39 -1.31
N ASP A 24 11.06 10.31 -1.52
CA ASP A 24 12.01 11.40 -1.31
C ASP A 24 12.61 11.96 -2.62
N GLY A 25 12.27 11.37 -3.77
CA GLY A 25 12.77 11.74 -5.09
C GLY A 25 14.23 11.33 -5.33
N SER A 26 14.78 10.45 -4.49
CA SER A 26 16.19 10.05 -4.49
C SER A 26 16.34 8.55 -4.66
N TRP A 27 17.22 8.15 -5.59
CA TRP A 27 17.56 6.74 -5.85
C TRP A 27 16.38 5.85 -6.28
N GLY A 28 15.26 6.44 -6.71
CA GLY A 28 14.13 5.76 -7.30
C GLY A 28 13.28 5.03 -6.27
N THR A 29 12.90 3.79 -6.56
CA THR A 29 11.90 3.04 -5.77
C THR A 29 12.59 2.11 -4.76
N GLN A 30 13.27 2.66 -3.76
CA GLN A 30 13.98 1.89 -2.73
C GLN A 30 13.00 1.19 -1.78
N CYS A 31 13.50 0.23 -1.00
CA CYS A 31 12.68 -0.51 -0.03
C CYS A 31 12.01 0.43 1.00
N VAL A 32 12.71 1.50 1.41
CA VAL A 32 12.24 2.49 2.40
C VAL A 32 11.11 3.37 1.87
N ASP A 33 11.00 3.55 0.55
CA ASP A 33 10.03 4.46 -0.06
C ASP A 33 8.60 3.98 0.10
N LEU A 34 8.37 2.67 0.10
CA LEU A 34 7.03 2.11 0.32
C LEU A 34 6.47 2.51 1.70
N PRO A 35 7.12 2.18 2.83
CA PRO A 35 6.62 2.60 4.14
C PRO A 35 6.67 4.12 4.34
N ASN A 36 7.64 4.83 3.77
CA ASN A 36 7.70 6.28 3.88
C ASN A 36 6.55 6.97 3.11
N SER A 37 6.23 6.50 1.90
CA SER A 37 5.08 6.99 1.12
C SER A 37 3.78 6.74 1.86
N ILE A 38 3.60 5.56 2.48
CA ILE A 38 2.44 5.29 3.34
C ILE A 38 2.38 6.30 4.49
N SER A 39 3.51 6.49 5.20
CA SER A 39 3.62 7.40 6.33
C SER A 39 3.26 8.85 5.97
N ILE A 40 3.75 9.33 4.82
CA ILE A 40 3.52 10.69 4.33
C ILE A 40 2.07 10.84 3.86
N ASN A 41 1.59 9.95 2.99
CA ASN A 41 0.30 10.09 2.32
C ASN A 41 -0.88 9.94 3.28
N PHE A 42 -0.79 9.02 4.24
CA PHE A 42 -1.91 8.69 5.12
C PHE A 42 -1.81 9.35 6.50
N PHE A 43 -0.60 9.69 6.96
CA PHE A 43 -0.38 10.16 8.34
C PHE A 43 0.39 11.49 8.41
N GLY A 44 0.85 12.04 7.28
CA GLY A 44 1.53 13.33 7.21
C GLY A 44 2.88 13.36 7.94
N ARG A 45 3.54 12.20 8.11
CA ARG A 45 4.82 12.08 8.84
C ARG A 45 5.86 11.42 7.96
N ALA A 46 6.98 12.10 7.74
CA ALA A 46 8.14 11.49 7.07
C ALA A 46 8.90 10.57 8.04
N LEU A 47 9.36 9.43 7.52
CA LEU A 47 10.34 8.56 8.15
C LEU A 47 11.72 8.84 7.55
N TRP A 48 12.77 8.76 8.37
CA TRP A 48 14.12 9.16 8.02
C TRP A 48 15.12 8.02 8.22
N GLY A 49 16.17 8.02 7.40
CA GLY A 49 17.24 7.02 7.44
C GLY A 49 17.04 5.87 6.46
N ASN A 50 17.91 4.87 6.55
CA ASN A 50 17.77 3.65 5.75
C ASN A 50 16.74 2.70 6.38
N ALA A 51 16.46 1.58 5.72
CA ALA A 51 15.54 0.57 6.25
C ALA A 51 15.91 0.12 7.68
N ILE A 52 17.20 -0.06 7.99
CA ILE A 52 17.65 -0.47 9.34
C ILE A 52 17.34 0.57 10.43
N ASP A 53 17.16 1.84 10.06
CA ASP A 53 16.92 2.95 10.98
C ASP A 53 15.42 3.13 11.29
N LEU A 54 14.54 2.46 10.53
CA LEU A 54 13.10 2.75 10.56
C LEU A 54 12.42 2.48 11.90
N LEU A 55 12.87 1.53 12.71
CA LEU A 55 12.30 1.33 14.05
C LEU A 55 12.51 2.57 14.93
N ASN A 56 13.69 3.19 14.85
CA ASN A 56 13.99 4.42 15.59
C ASN A 56 13.21 5.61 15.02
N SER A 57 13.14 5.72 13.69
CA SER A 57 12.38 6.78 13.03
C SER A 57 10.87 6.68 13.33
N ALA A 58 10.31 5.48 13.34
CA ALA A 58 8.92 5.22 13.66
C ALA A 58 8.61 5.59 15.13
N ALA A 59 9.47 5.17 16.06
CA ALA A 59 9.35 5.57 17.47
C ALA A 59 9.41 7.09 17.64
N ALA A 60 10.33 7.78 16.95
CA ALA A 60 10.43 9.24 16.97
C ALA A 60 9.19 9.92 16.35
N ALA A 61 8.58 9.28 15.35
CA ALA A 61 7.31 9.68 14.76
C ALA A 61 6.10 9.29 15.65
N GLY A 62 6.29 8.68 16.82
CA GLY A 62 5.22 8.31 17.75
C GLY A 62 4.42 7.07 17.34
N TYR A 63 4.98 6.22 16.48
CA TYR A 63 4.39 4.94 16.09
C TYR A 63 4.69 3.86 17.11
N GLU A 64 3.83 2.85 17.16
CA GLU A 64 4.04 1.65 17.96
C GLU A 64 5.17 0.82 17.34
N VAL A 65 6.13 0.39 18.15
CA VAL A 65 7.31 -0.38 17.73
C VAL A 65 7.44 -1.62 18.60
N GLU A 66 7.64 -2.77 17.95
CA GLU A 66 7.85 -4.06 18.59
C GLU A 66 9.15 -4.69 18.06
N TYR A 67 9.97 -5.23 18.97
CA TYR A 67 11.20 -5.93 18.61
C TYR A 67 10.97 -7.44 18.56
N ASN A 68 11.55 -8.08 17.56
CA ASN A 68 11.47 -9.52 17.39
C ASN A 68 12.18 -10.24 18.55
N GLN A 69 11.54 -11.25 19.11
CA GLN A 69 12.08 -12.14 20.13
C GLN A 69 12.39 -13.48 19.49
N GLU A 70 13.65 -13.68 19.12
CA GLU A 70 14.10 -14.89 18.43
C GLU A 70 13.70 -16.17 19.19
N GLY A 71 13.07 -17.11 18.48
CA GLY A 71 12.57 -18.37 19.04
C GLY A 71 11.20 -18.29 19.74
N ASN A 72 10.60 -17.10 19.86
CA ASN A 72 9.24 -16.92 20.36
C ASN A 72 8.23 -16.82 19.19
N LEU A 73 7.42 -17.85 18.99
CA LEU A 73 6.40 -17.88 17.93
C LEU A 73 5.27 -16.86 18.13
N ASP A 74 5.06 -16.38 19.35
CA ASP A 74 4.08 -15.33 19.64
C ASP A 74 4.63 -13.92 19.34
N SER A 75 5.95 -13.80 19.17
CA SER A 75 6.59 -12.57 18.69
C SER A 75 6.49 -12.52 17.17
N ARG A 76 5.34 -12.06 16.68
CA ARG A 76 5.02 -12.02 15.25
C ARG A 76 4.25 -10.76 14.87
N PRO A 77 4.51 -10.17 13.68
CA PRO A 77 3.79 -8.99 13.23
C PRO A 77 2.36 -9.33 12.84
N ARG A 78 1.47 -8.36 13.08
CA ARG A 78 0.10 -8.38 12.57
C ARG A 78 0.04 -7.78 11.16
N ARG A 79 -1.07 -8.01 10.47
CA ARG A 79 -1.46 -7.26 9.27
C ARG A 79 -1.23 -5.76 9.47
N GLY A 80 -0.69 -5.09 8.46
CA GLY A 80 -0.41 -3.65 8.50
C GLY A 80 0.93 -3.27 9.13
N ALA A 81 1.67 -4.23 9.71
CA ALA A 81 3.01 -3.97 10.24
C ALA A 81 4.00 -3.64 9.12
N VAL A 82 4.97 -2.77 9.41
CA VAL A 82 6.16 -2.57 8.58
C VAL A 82 7.34 -3.26 9.26
N PHE A 83 7.90 -4.29 8.62
CA PHE A 83 9.03 -5.03 9.19
C PHE A 83 10.36 -4.32 8.91
N VAL A 84 11.33 -4.50 9.79
CA VAL A 84 12.72 -4.06 9.60
C VAL A 84 13.64 -5.27 9.71
N MET A 85 14.51 -5.41 8.70
CA MET A 85 15.43 -6.52 8.55
C MET A 85 16.87 -6.00 8.51
N ASP A 86 17.76 -6.66 9.24
CA ASP A 86 19.21 -6.51 9.09
C ASP A 86 19.71 -7.41 7.97
N THR A 87 20.30 -6.80 6.96
CA THR A 87 20.83 -7.46 5.76
C THR A 87 22.33 -7.74 5.83
N THR A 88 23.02 -7.36 6.91
CA THR A 88 24.48 -7.42 7.03
C THR A 88 25.02 -8.81 6.73
N TYR A 89 24.38 -9.84 7.29
CA TYR A 89 24.81 -11.24 7.13
C TYR A 89 24.04 -12.02 6.05
N ILE A 90 23.03 -11.40 5.44
CA ILE A 90 22.13 -12.05 4.47
C ILE A 90 22.43 -11.56 3.05
N ALA A 91 22.70 -10.27 2.88
CA ALA A 91 22.99 -9.63 1.59
C ALA A 91 24.32 -8.87 1.57
N GLY A 92 25.07 -8.84 2.68
CA GLY A 92 26.42 -8.25 2.73
C GLY A 92 26.47 -6.72 2.75
N HIS A 93 25.35 -6.05 3.07
CA HIS A 93 25.28 -4.59 3.24
C HIS A 93 24.50 -4.20 4.49
N SER A 94 24.80 -3.04 5.06
CA SER A 94 24.27 -2.58 6.35
C SER A 94 23.06 -1.63 6.26
N TYR A 95 22.52 -1.40 5.06
CA TYR A 95 21.35 -0.52 4.88
C TYR A 95 20.04 -1.11 5.45
N GLY A 96 19.99 -2.42 5.63
CA GLY A 96 18.77 -3.14 6.00
C GLY A 96 17.81 -3.33 4.83
N HIS A 97 16.66 -3.92 5.14
CA HIS A 97 15.52 -4.07 4.23
C HIS A 97 14.20 -3.94 4.98
N THR A 98 13.13 -3.59 4.27
CA THR A 98 11.81 -3.33 4.87
C THR A 98 10.68 -3.60 3.87
N GLY A 99 9.45 -3.63 4.37
CA GLY A 99 8.24 -3.78 3.58
C GLY A 99 7.00 -3.91 4.46
N LEU A 100 5.84 -3.95 3.81
CA LEU A 100 4.53 -4.02 4.47
C LEU A 100 4.06 -5.47 4.61
N VAL A 101 3.65 -5.86 5.81
CA VAL A 101 3.03 -7.14 6.12
C VAL A 101 1.53 -7.06 5.78
N ILE A 102 1.07 -7.92 4.89
CA ILE A 102 -0.30 -7.83 4.33
C ILE A 102 -1.32 -8.77 4.99
N GLU A 103 -0.90 -9.65 5.89
CA GLU A 103 -1.77 -10.49 6.70
C GLU A 103 -1.09 -10.84 8.03
N ASP A 104 -1.84 -11.31 9.01
CA ASP A 104 -1.27 -11.77 10.28
C ASP A 104 -0.27 -12.91 10.05
N SER A 105 0.95 -12.75 10.58
CA SER A 105 1.96 -13.80 10.52
C SER A 105 1.57 -14.98 11.39
N ASP A 106 1.98 -16.19 10.99
CA ASP A 106 1.86 -17.40 11.80
C ASP A 106 3.01 -17.55 12.83
N GLY A 107 4.03 -16.68 12.77
CA GLY A 107 5.25 -16.73 13.58
C GLY A 107 6.40 -17.49 12.89
N TYR A 108 6.18 -18.07 11.71
CA TYR A 108 7.21 -18.70 10.88
C TYR A 108 7.48 -17.91 9.61
N THR A 109 6.42 -17.36 9.01
CA THR A 109 6.48 -16.64 7.73
C THR A 109 5.65 -15.37 7.77
N MET A 110 6.00 -14.44 6.87
CA MET A 110 5.26 -13.20 6.64
C MET A 110 4.96 -13.11 5.14
N ARG A 111 3.69 -12.88 4.80
CA ARG A 111 3.32 -12.41 3.45
C ARG A 111 3.43 -10.90 3.42
N THR A 112 4.13 -10.40 2.43
CA THR A 112 4.58 -9.00 2.38
C THR A 112 4.42 -8.40 1.00
N ILE A 113 4.38 -7.07 0.95
CA ILE A 113 4.65 -6.28 -0.25
C ILE A 113 5.88 -5.42 0.00
N GLU A 114 6.81 -5.44 -0.93
CA GLU A 114 8.15 -4.88 -0.76
C GLU A 114 8.67 -4.30 -2.07
N GLN A 115 9.47 -3.25 -1.97
CA GLN A 115 10.18 -2.68 -3.12
C GLN A 115 11.62 -3.16 -3.16
N ASN A 116 12.19 -3.12 -4.37
CA ASN A 116 13.60 -3.38 -4.60
C ASN A 116 14.09 -4.79 -4.19
N ILE A 117 13.28 -5.82 -4.48
CA ILE A 117 13.64 -7.22 -4.19
C ILE A 117 13.99 -8.06 -5.43
N ASP A 118 13.88 -7.47 -6.62
CA ASP A 118 14.14 -8.16 -7.90
C ASP A 118 15.64 -8.43 -8.15
N GLY A 119 16.54 -7.77 -7.41
CA GLY A 119 17.99 -7.99 -7.50
C GLY A 119 18.64 -7.43 -8.77
N ASN A 120 18.05 -6.39 -9.37
CA ASN A 120 18.56 -5.75 -10.58
C ASN A 120 19.95 -5.11 -10.35
N ALA A 121 20.80 -5.09 -11.39
CA ALA A 121 22.19 -4.64 -11.27
C ALA A 121 22.34 -3.16 -10.85
N ASP A 122 21.33 -2.34 -11.13
CA ASP A 122 21.23 -0.92 -10.81
C ASP A 122 20.28 -0.62 -9.64
N SER A 123 19.81 -1.64 -8.93
CA SER A 123 18.89 -1.55 -7.77
C SER A 123 19.31 -0.52 -6.72
N LEU A 124 20.60 -0.32 -6.51
CA LEU A 124 21.13 0.69 -5.57
C LEU A 124 20.92 2.14 -6.04
N TYR A 125 20.64 2.37 -7.32
CA TYR A 125 20.52 3.69 -7.94
C TYR A 125 19.11 4.01 -8.41
N VAL A 126 18.30 3.00 -8.71
CA VAL A 126 16.93 3.16 -9.25
C VAL A 126 15.86 2.43 -8.44
N GLY A 127 16.27 1.59 -7.49
CA GLY A 127 15.38 0.76 -6.69
C GLY A 127 14.75 -0.37 -7.51
N GLY A 128 13.54 -0.75 -7.14
CA GLY A 128 12.74 -1.69 -7.90
C GLY A 128 11.27 -1.64 -7.49
N PRO A 129 10.38 -2.07 -8.38
CA PRO A 129 8.93 -1.98 -8.17
C PRO A 129 8.48 -2.77 -6.94
N ALA A 130 7.27 -2.46 -6.48
CA ALA A 130 6.62 -3.23 -5.43
C ALA A 130 6.31 -4.65 -5.93
N ARG A 131 6.50 -5.63 -5.05
CA ARG A 131 6.31 -7.06 -5.31
C ARG A 131 5.70 -7.74 -4.09
N TYR A 132 4.78 -8.67 -4.35
CA TYR A 132 4.40 -9.65 -3.35
C TYR A 132 5.57 -10.58 -3.06
N ASN A 133 5.77 -10.89 -1.78
CA ASN A 133 6.80 -11.81 -1.35
C ASN A 133 6.31 -12.64 -0.16
N THR A 134 7.03 -13.73 0.13
CA THR A 134 6.86 -14.51 1.35
C THR A 134 8.23 -14.79 1.91
N ARG A 135 8.48 -14.35 3.14
CA ARG A 135 9.77 -14.48 3.82
C ARG A 135 9.62 -15.08 5.20
N ASN A 136 10.69 -15.70 5.68
CA ASN A 136 10.83 -16.12 7.07
C ASN A 136 11.31 -14.94 7.95
N PHE A 137 11.71 -15.25 9.18
CA PHE A 137 12.18 -14.27 10.16
C PHE A 137 13.70 -14.06 10.15
N ASP A 138 14.43 -14.59 9.16
CA ASP A 138 15.89 -14.43 9.09
C ASP A 138 16.25 -12.94 9.02
N GLY A 139 17.08 -12.47 9.96
CA GLY A 139 17.50 -11.08 10.05
C GLY A 139 16.41 -10.09 10.47
N ILE A 140 15.18 -10.53 10.81
CA ILE A 140 14.13 -9.62 11.27
C ILE A 140 14.46 -9.08 12.65
N VAL A 141 14.64 -7.76 12.71
CA VAL A 141 14.95 -7.00 13.93
C VAL A 141 13.67 -6.70 14.72
N GLY A 142 12.59 -6.39 14.02
CA GLY A 142 11.31 -5.98 14.60
C GLY A 142 10.39 -5.39 13.56
N TRP A 143 9.34 -4.72 14.01
CA TRP A 143 8.35 -4.07 13.17
C TRP A 143 7.71 -2.88 13.88
N PHE A 144 7.03 -2.03 13.11
CA PHE A 144 6.23 -0.94 13.65
C PHE A 144 4.85 -0.89 13.00
N TYR A 145 3.91 -0.21 13.65
CA TYR A 145 2.54 -0.05 13.18
C TYR A 145 2.22 1.42 12.95
N PHE A 146 1.59 1.71 11.82
CA PHE A 146 0.96 3.00 11.61
C PHE A 146 -0.21 3.19 12.58
N PRO A 147 -0.58 4.44 12.91
CA PRO A 147 -1.69 4.73 13.82
C PRO A 147 -3.04 4.58 13.08
N THR A 148 -3.30 3.38 12.58
CA THR A 148 -4.59 2.99 12.01
C THR A 148 -5.58 2.75 13.14
N ASP A 149 -6.87 2.91 12.85
CA ASP A 149 -7.92 2.47 13.76
C ASP A 149 -7.97 0.95 13.78
N ASN A 150 -7.08 0.36 14.59
CA ASN A 150 -6.90 -1.05 14.99
C ASN A 150 -8.22 -1.79 15.30
N GLN A 151 -9.16 -1.86 14.36
CA GLN A 151 -10.18 -2.86 14.34
C GLN A 151 -9.43 -4.13 14.01
N SER A 152 -9.44 -5.08 14.93
CA SER A 152 -9.09 -6.47 14.67
C SER A 152 -9.91 -6.96 13.48
N GLN A 153 -9.46 -6.65 12.27
CA GLN A 153 -10.00 -7.22 11.06
C GLN A 153 -9.44 -8.63 11.05
N SER A 154 -10.28 -9.55 11.53
CA SER A 154 -10.35 -10.90 11.00
C SER A 154 -9.95 -10.84 9.52
N PRO A 155 -9.03 -11.71 9.06
CA PRO A 155 -8.40 -11.61 7.74
C PRO A 155 -9.45 -11.16 6.73
N ALA A 156 -9.18 -10.04 6.05
CA ALA A 156 -10.12 -9.49 5.09
C ALA A 156 -10.57 -10.67 4.21
N PRO A 157 -11.87 -11.02 4.21
CA PRO A 157 -12.32 -12.08 3.34
C PRO A 157 -11.89 -11.68 1.95
N THR A 158 -11.28 -12.62 1.21
CA THR A 158 -10.95 -12.40 -0.21
C THR A 158 -12.17 -11.72 -0.83
N PRO A 159 -12.06 -10.47 -1.30
CA PRO A 159 -13.23 -9.74 -1.77
C PRO A 159 -13.86 -10.59 -2.87
N THR A 160 -15.04 -11.12 -2.58
CA THR A 160 -15.78 -11.91 -3.54
C THR A 160 -15.97 -11.03 -4.77
N PRO A 161 -15.59 -11.51 -5.98
CA PRO A 161 -15.84 -10.78 -7.21
C PRO A 161 -17.29 -10.30 -7.24
N PHE A 162 -17.48 -9.02 -7.54
CA PHE A 162 -18.77 -8.37 -7.48
C PHE A 162 -19.78 -9.05 -8.44
N ASP A 163 -20.91 -9.54 -7.90
CA ASP A 163 -21.88 -10.41 -8.59
C ASP A 163 -23.01 -9.64 -9.32
N GLY A 164 -22.94 -8.31 -9.41
CA GLY A 164 -23.81 -7.50 -10.28
C GLY A 164 -24.71 -6.45 -9.61
N ILE A 165 -24.99 -5.40 -10.40
CA ILE A 165 -25.73 -4.14 -10.18
C ILE A 165 -25.23 -3.25 -9.03
N ILE A 166 -24.31 -2.35 -9.36
CA ILE A 166 -24.02 -1.13 -8.59
C ILE A 166 -24.94 -0.02 -9.07
N THR A 167 -25.52 0.74 -8.14
CA THR A 167 -26.17 2.01 -8.48
C THR A 167 -25.08 3.06 -8.67
N ILE A 168 -24.92 3.54 -9.91
CA ILE A 168 -24.02 4.65 -10.21
C ILE A 168 -24.79 5.94 -10.03
N ASN A 169 -24.34 6.78 -9.12
CA ASN A 169 -24.82 8.13 -8.96
C ASN A 169 -24.24 9.00 -10.07
N GLU A 170 -25.08 9.70 -10.82
CA GLU A 170 -24.62 10.58 -11.90
C GLU A 170 -23.86 11.79 -11.34
N GLU A 171 -22.64 11.98 -11.82
CA GLU A 171 -21.79 13.12 -11.49
C GLU A 171 -20.73 13.25 -12.59
N THR A 172 -20.62 14.42 -13.20
CA THR A 172 -19.54 14.69 -14.16
C THR A 172 -18.48 15.55 -13.52
N GLY A 173 -17.23 15.14 -13.64
CA GLY A 173 -16.09 15.88 -13.13
C GLY A 173 -14.76 15.37 -13.69
N THR A 174 -13.68 16.04 -13.30
CA THR A 174 -12.32 15.60 -13.58
C THR A 174 -11.60 15.31 -12.28
N PHE A 175 -10.97 14.13 -12.20
CA PHE A 175 -10.13 13.74 -11.08
C PHE A 175 -8.66 13.74 -11.50
N THR A 176 -7.78 14.40 -10.74
CA THR A 176 -6.33 14.39 -10.94
C THR A 176 -5.69 13.48 -9.91
N VAL A 177 -4.96 12.46 -10.34
CA VAL A 177 -4.29 11.49 -9.46
C VAL A 177 -3.12 12.15 -8.75
N GLU A 178 -3.00 11.99 -7.43
CA GLU A 178 -1.88 12.54 -6.64
C GLU A 178 -1.03 11.45 -5.95
N VAL A 179 -1.48 10.20 -5.98
CA VAL A 179 -0.70 9.04 -5.53
C VAL A 179 0.07 8.40 -6.69
N SER A 180 1.11 7.61 -6.38
CA SER A 180 2.01 7.01 -7.38
C SER A 180 1.32 6.01 -8.32
N ALA A 181 0.27 5.31 -7.87
CA ALA A 181 -0.54 4.45 -8.72
C ALA A 181 -2.00 4.34 -8.22
N LEU A 182 -2.95 4.34 -9.15
CA LEU A 182 -4.35 3.98 -8.93
C LEU A 182 -4.80 2.93 -9.93
N ASN A 183 -5.29 1.80 -9.41
CA ASN A 183 -5.82 0.71 -10.22
C ASN A 183 -7.17 1.10 -10.85
N VAL A 184 -7.30 0.83 -12.15
CA VAL A 184 -8.55 0.85 -12.89
C VAL A 184 -9.11 -0.56 -12.94
N ARG A 185 -10.33 -0.74 -12.44
CA ARG A 185 -10.98 -2.05 -12.33
C ARG A 185 -12.15 -2.22 -13.29
N ALA A 186 -12.40 -3.47 -13.68
CA ALA A 186 -13.52 -3.86 -14.54
C ALA A 186 -14.89 -3.78 -13.84
N GLY A 187 -14.91 -3.83 -12.51
CA GLY A 187 -16.06 -3.64 -11.63
C GLY A 187 -15.68 -2.75 -10.43
N ALA A 188 -16.67 -2.18 -9.73
CA ALA A 188 -16.38 -1.52 -8.46
C ALA A 188 -16.18 -2.58 -7.37
N GLY A 189 -15.12 -2.45 -6.59
CA GLY A 189 -14.77 -3.36 -5.52
C GLY A 189 -13.31 -3.82 -5.59
N LEU A 190 -12.74 -4.12 -4.43
CA LEU A 190 -11.31 -4.44 -4.28
C LEU A 190 -10.93 -5.78 -4.92
N GLY A 191 -11.89 -6.69 -5.11
CA GLY A 191 -11.69 -7.99 -5.76
C GLY A 191 -11.88 -7.99 -7.27
N ALA A 192 -12.27 -6.85 -7.87
CA ALA A 192 -12.51 -6.77 -9.30
C ALA A 192 -11.22 -6.75 -10.11
N GLU A 193 -11.25 -7.37 -11.31
CA GLU A 193 -10.12 -7.43 -12.24
C GLU A 193 -9.53 -6.04 -12.51
N ILE A 194 -8.20 -5.92 -12.39
CA ILE A 194 -7.44 -4.73 -12.74
C ILE A 194 -7.17 -4.75 -14.25
N VAL A 195 -7.54 -3.69 -14.94
CA VAL A 195 -7.49 -3.61 -16.41
C VAL A 195 -6.65 -2.45 -16.93
N ALA A 196 -6.28 -1.50 -16.07
CA ALA A 196 -5.35 -0.41 -16.35
C ALA A 196 -4.89 0.22 -15.02
N VAL A 197 -3.97 1.17 -15.11
CA VAL A 197 -3.43 1.92 -13.97
C VAL A 197 -3.27 3.37 -14.39
N TYR A 198 -3.59 4.30 -13.49
CA TYR A 198 -3.21 5.71 -13.60
C TYR A 198 -2.06 6.03 -12.66
N GLY A 199 -1.08 6.79 -13.12
CA GLY A 199 0.00 7.37 -12.34
C GLY A 199 -0.30 8.81 -11.87
N ALA A 200 0.54 9.32 -10.98
CA ALA A 200 0.44 10.68 -10.48
C ALA A 200 0.43 11.74 -11.60
N GLY A 201 -0.44 12.74 -11.47
CA GLY A 201 -0.64 13.83 -12.42
C GLY A 201 -1.55 13.50 -13.60
N GLU A 202 -1.92 12.23 -13.81
CA GLU A 202 -2.90 11.86 -14.83
C GLU A 202 -4.31 12.29 -14.45
N THR A 203 -5.14 12.54 -15.46
CA THR A 203 -6.51 13.04 -15.27
C THR A 203 -7.54 12.02 -15.76
N ILE A 204 -8.62 11.89 -14.99
CA ILE A 204 -9.73 10.98 -15.24
C ILE A 204 -11.00 11.79 -15.36
N ASN A 205 -11.58 11.84 -16.55
CA ASN A 205 -12.93 12.38 -16.75
C ASN A 205 -13.93 11.28 -16.42
N TYR A 206 -14.85 11.56 -15.50
CA TYR A 206 -15.84 10.61 -15.03
C TYR A 206 -17.25 11.14 -15.16
N ASP A 207 -18.21 10.22 -15.20
CA ASP A 207 -19.64 10.51 -15.41
C ASP A 207 -20.55 9.90 -14.32
N GLY A 208 -19.94 9.23 -13.34
CA GLY A 208 -20.64 8.89 -12.11
C GLY A 208 -19.72 8.36 -11.03
N TRP A 209 -20.31 8.06 -9.88
CA TRP A 209 -19.61 7.48 -8.75
C TRP A 209 -20.47 6.45 -8.01
N CYS A 210 -19.83 5.63 -7.20
CA CYS A 210 -20.50 4.70 -6.30
C CYS A 210 -19.69 4.50 -5.01
N ASP A 211 -20.34 3.96 -3.98
CA ASP A 211 -19.72 3.63 -2.69
C ASP A 211 -19.74 2.11 -2.51
N VAL A 212 -18.57 1.48 -2.57
CA VAL A 212 -18.39 0.03 -2.54
C VAL A 212 -17.12 -0.29 -1.76
N ASP A 213 -17.16 -1.33 -0.92
CA ASP A 213 -16.01 -1.82 -0.12
C ASP A 213 -15.32 -0.75 0.74
N GLY A 214 -16.08 0.27 1.19
CA GLY A 214 -15.53 1.35 2.01
C GLY A 214 -14.76 2.41 1.22
N TYR A 215 -14.90 2.44 -0.11
CA TYR A 215 -14.31 3.45 -0.98
C TYR A 215 -15.37 4.15 -1.83
N ILE A 216 -15.16 5.44 -2.06
CA ILE A 216 -15.80 6.12 -3.19
C ILE A 216 -15.02 5.75 -4.45
N TRP A 217 -15.76 5.26 -5.43
CA TRP A 217 -15.26 4.93 -6.77
C TRP A 217 -15.83 5.92 -7.77
N ILE A 218 -14.99 6.56 -8.56
CA ILE A 218 -15.45 7.21 -9.80
C ILE A 218 -15.59 6.17 -10.90
N SER A 219 -16.48 6.45 -11.85
CA SER A 219 -16.75 5.57 -12.98
C SER A 219 -16.88 6.33 -14.28
N TYR A 220 -16.40 5.71 -15.36
CA TYR A 220 -16.39 6.28 -16.71
C TYR A 220 -16.42 5.17 -17.77
N ILE A 221 -16.74 5.54 -19.01
CA ILE A 221 -16.54 4.65 -20.17
C ILE A 221 -15.11 4.79 -20.67
N GLY A 222 -14.30 3.73 -20.51
CA GLY A 222 -12.92 3.73 -20.98
C GLY A 222 -12.81 3.61 -22.50
N GLY A 223 -11.61 3.81 -23.06
CA GLY A 223 -11.37 3.71 -24.51
C GLY A 223 -11.74 2.35 -25.13
N SER A 224 -11.82 1.28 -24.32
CA SER A 224 -12.35 -0.03 -24.71
C SER A 224 -13.87 -0.08 -24.97
N GLY A 225 -14.62 0.97 -24.66
CA GLY A 225 -16.09 0.99 -24.67
C GLY A 225 -16.75 0.40 -23.43
N ASN A 226 -15.99 -0.27 -22.56
CA ASN A 226 -16.47 -0.80 -21.29
C ASN A 226 -16.44 0.24 -20.17
N ARG A 227 -17.35 0.10 -19.20
CA ARG A 227 -17.32 0.88 -17.97
C ARG A 227 -16.16 0.46 -17.07
N ARG A 228 -15.53 1.45 -16.43
CA ARG A 228 -14.36 1.32 -15.56
C ARG A 228 -14.61 2.00 -14.23
N TYR A 229 -13.88 1.56 -13.21
CA TYR A 229 -14.02 2.03 -11.84
C TYR A 229 -12.65 2.28 -11.22
N VAL A 230 -12.51 3.41 -10.52
CA VAL A 230 -11.27 3.79 -9.84
C VAL A 230 -11.61 4.25 -8.43
N ALA A 231 -11.04 3.59 -7.42
CA ALA A 231 -11.17 4.02 -6.03
C ALA A 231 -10.40 5.33 -5.84
N VAL A 232 -11.07 6.37 -5.35
CA VAL A 232 -10.53 7.75 -5.26
C VAL A 232 -10.39 8.25 -3.83
N GLY A 233 -10.80 7.44 -2.86
CA GLY A 233 -10.67 7.74 -1.43
C GLY A 233 -11.65 6.92 -0.61
N GLN A 234 -11.40 6.86 0.70
CA GLN A 234 -12.25 6.14 1.64
C GLN A 234 -13.63 6.78 1.72
N SER A 235 -14.65 5.94 1.93
CA SER A 235 -16.00 6.35 2.27
C SER A 235 -16.30 6.01 3.73
N GLU A 236 -16.82 6.99 4.48
CA GLU A 236 -17.53 6.76 5.74
C GLU A 236 -18.96 7.28 5.58
N ASN A 237 -19.95 6.40 5.76
CA ASN A 237 -21.38 6.72 5.68
C ASN A 237 -21.80 7.42 4.37
N GLY A 238 -21.31 6.95 3.21
CA GLY A 238 -21.66 7.55 1.91
C GLY A 238 -20.91 8.83 1.58
N ARG A 239 -19.89 9.20 2.37
CA ARG A 239 -19.10 10.41 2.18
C ARG A 239 -17.62 10.09 2.10
N ARG A 240 -16.96 10.65 1.08
CA ARG A 240 -15.51 10.60 0.95
C ARG A 240 -14.83 11.31 2.13
N VAL A 241 -13.94 10.60 2.85
CA VAL A 241 -13.18 11.13 4.01
C VAL A 241 -11.67 11.28 3.74
N THR A 242 -11.14 10.58 2.75
CA THR A 242 -9.78 10.77 2.23
C THR A 242 -9.80 10.95 0.72
N SER A 243 -8.70 11.43 0.12
CA SER A 243 -8.65 11.68 -1.32
C SER A 243 -7.30 11.23 -1.86
N PHE A 244 -7.30 10.38 -2.89
CA PHE A 244 -6.09 9.93 -3.60
C PHE A 244 -5.68 10.88 -4.74
N GLY A 245 -6.26 12.08 -4.74
CA GLY A 245 -6.19 13.06 -5.80
C GLY A 245 -7.14 14.21 -5.56
N SER A 246 -7.24 15.13 -6.52
CA SER A 246 -8.09 16.32 -6.46
C SER A 246 -9.20 16.28 -7.51
N PHE A 247 -10.34 16.91 -7.20
CA PHE A 247 -11.53 16.98 -8.07
C PHE A 247 -11.72 18.41 -8.58
N ALA A 248 -12.14 18.54 -9.84
CA ALA A 248 -12.48 19.80 -10.50
C ALA A 248 -13.81 19.71 -11.26
#